data_AF-A0A1I2JQ77-F1
#
_entry.id   AF-A0A1I2JQ77-F1
#
_cell.length_a   1.000
_cell.length_b   1.000
_cell.length_c   1.000
_cell.angle_alpha   90.00
_cell.angle_beta   90.00
_cell.angle_gamma   90.00
#
_symmetry.space_group_name_H-M   'P 1'
#
loop_
_entity.id
_entity.type
_entity.pdbx_description
1 polymer ?
#
loop_
_entity_poly.entity_id
_entity_poly.type
_entity_poly.pdbx_seq_one_letter_code
_entity_poly.pdbx_strand_id
1 'polypeptide(L)'
;MNAGQTQKQNMQDVDRLIQAFYTAAFEHPWQDFRPHTLQALCQWSGARAAAWLTRSVSDLPGEYAAWPSGVGPGRDAVAGIRFDSGVREVELDPVPPHWCPAAETTDGWGLALAIAHRDTPMRSVFALVFGSAQRPPRELLRRAIGHLAQAGTLALLQFIRRDEWLQTLGRFSRGCAALIDAHGGIYVASPRFTELMQTELRSGDHGRLPFPLPVDLAAAVASDFSVGALHFRIRREGDLYLLHARRPHPLDVLSPREREIAGALAAGKTFKTIARECDIASSTVANHASRIYKKLGIYRREELVGLLRRSAPPPTKTV
;
A
#
# COMPACT_ATOMS: atom_id res chain seq x y z
N MET A 1 14.85 -42.44 -13.62
CA MET A 1 15.19 -41.00 -13.59
C MET A 1 16.15 -40.77 -12.43
N ASN A 2 17.28 -40.11 -12.65
CA ASN A 2 18.36 -40.01 -11.67
C ASN A 2 18.05 -38.91 -10.63
N ALA A 3 18.28 -39.13 -9.33
CA ALA A 3 17.89 -38.20 -8.26
C ALA A 3 18.42 -36.77 -8.46
N GLY A 4 19.63 -36.63 -9.04
CA GLY A 4 20.21 -35.34 -9.39
C GLY A 4 19.50 -34.58 -10.53
N GLN A 5 18.84 -35.28 -11.46
CA GLN A 5 18.02 -34.65 -12.51
C GLN A 5 16.71 -34.11 -11.93
N THR A 6 16.07 -34.87 -11.04
CA THR A 6 14.83 -34.44 -10.35
C THR A 6 15.09 -33.21 -9.46
N GLN A 7 16.20 -33.18 -8.72
CA GLN A 7 16.55 -32.03 -7.89
C GLN A 7 16.86 -30.77 -8.71
N LYS A 8 17.56 -30.93 -9.85
CA LYS A 8 17.84 -29.82 -10.78
C LYS A 8 16.56 -29.29 -11.43
N GLN A 9 15.65 -30.18 -11.82
CA GLN A 9 14.35 -29.80 -12.38
C GLN A 9 13.50 -29.03 -11.36
N ASN A 10 13.39 -29.54 -10.13
CA ASN A 10 12.65 -28.87 -9.04
C ASN A 10 13.20 -27.47 -8.73
N MET A 11 14.52 -27.29 -8.81
CA MET A 11 15.15 -25.97 -8.65
C MET A 11 14.77 -25.01 -9.79
N GLN A 12 14.84 -25.47 -11.04
CA GLN A 12 14.43 -24.65 -12.19
C GLN A 12 12.96 -24.25 -12.12
N ASP A 13 12.10 -25.16 -11.66
CA ASP A 13 10.67 -24.89 -11.54
C ASP A 13 10.36 -23.90 -10.41
N VAL A 14 11.07 -23.98 -9.27
CA VAL A 14 10.91 -22.96 -8.20
C VAL A 14 11.44 -21.59 -8.64
N ASP A 15 12.55 -21.53 -9.38
CA ASP A 15 13.11 -20.26 -9.87
C ASP A 15 12.12 -19.57 -10.83
N ARG A 16 11.44 -20.33 -11.71
CA ARG A 16 10.36 -19.81 -12.57
C ARG A 16 9.17 -19.29 -11.76
N LEU A 17 8.76 -20.02 -10.71
CA LEU A 17 7.70 -19.57 -9.81
C LEU A 17 8.07 -18.26 -9.12
N ILE A 18 9.29 -18.17 -8.60
CA ILE A 18 9.81 -16.95 -7.97
C ILE A 18 9.80 -15.79 -8.97
N GLN A 19 10.25 -16.00 -10.20
CA GLN A 19 10.19 -14.99 -11.25
C GLN A 19 8.75 -14.52 -11.49
N ALA A 20 7.79 -15.44 -11.58
CA ALA A 20 6.38 -15.12 -11.75
C ALA A 20 5.83 -14.25 -10.59
N PHE A 21 6.24 -14.52 -9.34
CA PHE A 21 5.87 -13.67 -8.20
C PHE A 21 6.34 -12.23 -8.36
N TYR A 22 7.61 -12.02 -8.74
CA TYR A 22 8.11 -10.67 -8.94
C TYR A 22 7.47 -9.99 -10.15
N THR A 23 7.27 -10.69 -11.27
CA THR A 23 6.53 -10.16 -12.43
C THR A 23 5.13 -9.70 -12.02
N ALA A 24 4.40 -10.53 -11.27
CA ALA A 24 3.07 -10.20 -10.80
C ALA A 24 3.02 -8.92 -9.95
N ALA A 25 4.07 -8.64 -9.17
CA ALA A 25 4.17 -7.43 -8.35
C ALA A 25 4.24 -6.12 -9.17
N PHE A 26 4.61 -6.20 -10.46
CA PHE A 26 4.67 -5.05 -11.37
C PHE A 26 3.49 -4.99 -12.33
N GLU A 27 3.00 -6.13 -12.79
CA GLU A 27 1.98 -6.21 -13.85
C GLU A 27 0.55 -6.13 -13.33
N HIS A 28 0.30 -6.58 -12.09
CA HIS A 28 -1.05 -6.60 -11.52
C HIS A 28 -1.29 -5.44 -10.55
N PRO A 29 -2.55 -4.97 -10.42
CA PRO A 29 -2.97 -4.18 -9.26
C PRO A 29 -2.61 -4.93 -7.97
N TRP A 30 -2.20 -4.19 -6.95
CA TRP A 30 -1.72 -4.80 -5.70
C TRP A 30 -2.82 -5.62 -4.99
N GLN A 31 -4.10 -5.29 -5.21
CA GLN A 31 -5.25 -6.05 -4.70
C GLN A 31 -5.37 -7.44 -5.34
N ASP A 32 -5.01 -7.57 -6.62
CA ASP A 32 -5.10 -8.83 -7.38
C ASP A 32 -3.83 -9.68 -7.26
N PHE A 33 -2.73 -9.06 -6.83
CA PHE A 33 -1.43 -9.70 -6.67
C PHE A 33 -1.49 -10.96 -5.81
N ARG A 34 -2.16 -10.91 -4.64
CA ARG A 34 -2.15 -12.04 -3.70
C ARG A 34 -2.98 -13.23 -4.17
N PRO A 35 -4.25 -13.07 -4.61
CA PRO A 35 -4.98 -14.20 -5.17
C PRO A 35 -4.25 -14.87 -6.34
N HIS A 36 -3.65 -14.06 -7.24
CA HIS A 36 -2.91 -14.56 -8.39
C HIS A 36 -1.67 -15.36 -7.98
N THR A 37 -0.86 -14.85 -7.06
CA THR A 37 0.36 -15.52 -6.63
C THR A 37 0.10 -16.73 -5.72
N LEU A 38 -0.98 -16.71 -4.92
CA LEU A 38 -1.44 -17.89 -4.19
C LEU A 38 -1.88 -19.01 -5.13
N GLN A 39 -2.58 -18.68 -6.23
CA GLN A 39 -2.91 -19.66 -7.25
C GLN A 39 -1.66 -20.32 -7.85
N ALA A 40 -0.68 -19.52 -8.25
CA ALA A 40 0.58 -20.03 -8.80
C ALA A 40 1.35 -20.90 -7.79
N LEU A 41 1.37 -20.50 -6.51
CA LEU A 41 1.97 -21.28 -5.43
C LEU A 41 1.27 -22.63 -5.24
N CYS A 42 -0.07 -22.65 -5.25
CA CYS A 42 -0.85 -23.88 -5.15
C CYS A 42 -0.60 -24.81 -6.34
N GLN A 43 -0.59 -24.28 -7.56
CA GLN A 43 -0.30 -25.04 -8.78
C GLN A 43 1.09 -25.69 -8.74
N TRP A 44 2.12 -24.97 -8.27
CA TRP A 44 3.47 -25.51 -8.16
C TRP A 44 3.63 -26.52 -7.01
N SER A 45 3.06 -26.22 -5.84
CA SER A 45 3.25 -27.05 -4.64
C SER A 45 2.31 -28.27 -4.57
N GLY A 46 1.25 -28.28 -5.39
CA GLY A 46 0.15 -29.25 -5.30
C GLY A 46 -0.80 -28.98 -4.12
N ALA A 47 -0.75 -27.80 -3.51
CA ALA A 47 -1.73 -27.41 -2.50
C ALA A 47 -3.11 -27.23 -3.15
N ARG A 48 -4.16 -27.69 -2.46
CA ARG A 48 -5.57 -27.56 -2.88
C ARG A 48 -6.15 -26.21 -2.53
N ALA A 49 -5.65 -25.62 -1.46
CA ALA A 49 -6.00 -24.27 -1.03
C ALA A 49 -4.83 -23.62 -0.30
N ALA A 50 -4.79 -22.29 -0.32
CA ALA A 50 -3.85 -21.52 0.47
C ALA A 50 -4.44 -20.18 0.90
N ALA A 51 -3.92 -19.64 2.00
CA ALA A 51 -4.25 -18.30 2.47
C ALA A 51 -2.99 -17.56 2.91
N TRP A 52 -3.05 -16.24 2.83
CA TRP A 52 -1.99 -15.33 3.19
C TRP A 52 -2.57 -14.18 4.00
N LEU A 53 -2.14 -14.05 5.25
CA LEU A 53 -2.44 -12.93 6.12
C LEU A 53 -1.15 -12.16 6.42
N THR A 54 -1.16 -10.82 6.32
CA THR A 54 -0.06 -9.97 6.75
C THR A 54 -0.47 -9.10 7.93
N ARG A 55 0.47 -8.89 8.85
CA ARG A 55 0.37 -8.02 10.02
C ARG A 55 1.51 -7.01 10.04
N SER A 56 1.24 -5.84 10.62
CA SER A 56 2.27 -4.85 10.99
C SER A 56 2.76 -5.10 12.43
N VAL A 57 3.50 -4.14 13.00
CA VAL A 57 3.82 -4.09 14.45
C VAL A 57 2.60 -4.05 15.37
N SER A 58 1.40 -3.72 14.88
CA SER A 58 0.17 -3.77 15.69
C SER A 58 -0.33 -5.18 15.94
N ASP A 59 0.23 -6.18 15.26
CA ASP A 59 -0.20 -7.58 15.31
C ASP A 59 -1.70 -7.81 14.98
N LEU A 60 -2.33 -6.81 14.38
CA LEU A 60 -3.70 -6.91 13.91
C LEU A 60 -3.74 -7.61 12.55
N PRO A 61 -4.77 -8.43 12.29
CA PRO A 61 -5.01 -8.97 10.96
C PRO A 61 -5.29 -7.81 9.99
N GLY A 62 -4.33 -7.46 9.14
CA GLY A 62 -4.55 -6.50 8.06
C GLY A 62 -4.86 -7.24 6.77
N GLU A 63 -4.06 -6.99 5.73
CA GLU A 63 -4.27 -7.59 4.41
C GLU A 63 -4.36 -9.12 4.49
N TYR A 64 -5.46 -9.65 3.95
CA TYR A 64 -5.68 -11.07 3.76
C TYR A 64 -6.14 -11.44 2.35
N ALA A 65 -5.66 -12.59 1.85
CA ALA A 65 -6.21 -13.26 0.68
C ALA A 65 -6.23 -14.78 0.87
N ALA A 66 -7.16 -15.46 0.19
CA ALA A 66 -7.18 -16.91 0.07
C ALA A 66 -7.46 -17.36 -1.36
N TRP A 67 -6.98 -18.56 -1.68
CA TRP A 67 -7.22 -19.24 -2.93
C TRP A 67 -7.68 -20.69 -2.65
N PRO A 68 -8.75 -21.17 -3.30
CA PRO A 68 -9.70 -20.40 -4.11
C PRO A 68 -10.42 -19.33 -3.28
N SER A 69 -10.71 -18.18 -3.89
CA SER A 69 -11.36 -17.07 -3.18
C SER A 69 -12.73 -17.47 -2.65
N GLY A 70 -13.03 -17.12 -1.41
CA GLY A 70 -14.29 -17.46 -0.72
C GLY A 70 -14.42 -18.91 -0.24
N VAL A 71 -13.46 -19.78 -0.56
CA VAL A 71 -13.48 -21.22 -0.22
C VAL A 71 -12.27 -21.65 0.60
N GLY A 72 -11.10 -21.05 0.36
CA GLY A 72 -9.87 -21.36 1.08
C GLY A 72 -9.88 -20.98 2.58
N PRO A 73 -8.76 -21.21 3.29
CA PRO A 73 -8.65 -21.01 4.75
C PRO A 73 -9.08 -19.61 5.20
N GLY A 74 -10.10 -19.50 6.05
CA GLY A 74 -10.68 -18.22 6.46
C GLY A 74 -9.74 -17.31 7.26
N ARG A 75 -9.93 -15.99 7.15
CA ARG A 75 -9.09 -14.95 7.77
C ARG A 75 -8.88 -15.15 9.27
N ASP A 76 -9.95 -15.34 10.03
CA ASP A 76 -9.87 -15.47 11.50
C ASP A 76 -9.16 -16.76 11.91
N ALA A 77 -9.36 -17.83 11.15
CA ALA A 77 -8.70 -19.10 11.40
C ALA A 77 -7.19 -18.99 11.15
N VAL A 78 -6.77 -18.34 10.06
CA VAL A 78 -5.34 -18.06 9.78
C VAL A 78 -4.75 -17.12 10.84
N ALA A 79 -5.52 -16.13 11.28
CA ALA A 79 -5.11 -15.21 12.35
C ALA A 79 -4.96 -15.92 13.72
N GLY A 80 -5.71 -16.99 13.95
CA GLY A 80 -5.65 -17.79 15.17
C GLY A 80 -4.45 -18.73 15.27
N ILE A 81 -3.73 -18.97 14.17
CA ILE A 81 -2.57 -19.89 14.17
C ILE A 81 -1.49 -19.36 15.11
N ARG A 82 -1.08 -20.21 16.05
CA ARG A 82 -0.02 -19.92 17.01
C ARG A 82 1.27 -20.62 16.59
N PHE A 83 2.38 -19.94 16.84
CA PHE A 83 3.72 -20.44 16.60
C PHE A 83 4.47 -20.36 17.93
N ASP A 84 5.05 -21.49 18.37
CA ASP A 84 5.90 -21.50 19.55
C ASP A 84 7.15 -20.64 19.35
N SER A 85 7.81 -20.27 20.45
CA SER A 85 9.00 -19.42 20.41
C SER A 85 10.09 -20.05 19.51
N GLY A 86 10.56 -19.29 18.53
CA GLY A 86 11.56 -19.75 17.55
C GLY A 86 11.00 -20.66 16.44
N VAL A 87 9.77 -21.15 16.55
CA VAL A 87 9.13 -21.98 15.53
C VAL A 87 8.49 -21.08 14.47
N ARG A 88 8.75 -21.40 13.20
CA ARG A 88 8.21 -20.67 12.04
C ARG A 88 7.31 -21.52 11.16
N GLU A 89 7.18 -22.80 11.46
CA GLU A 89 6.39 -23.77 10.70
C GLU A 89 5.59 -24.63 11.65
N VAL A 90 4.31 -24.82 11.36
CA VAL A 90 3.41 -25.69 12.13
C VAL A 90 2.64 -26.55 11.14
N GLU A 91 2.69 -27.88 11.32
CA GLU A 91 1.79 -28.78 10.62
C GLU A 91 0.40 -28.70 11.24
N LEU A 92 -0.62 -28.74 10.39
CA LEU A 92 -2.02 -28.68 10.77
C LEU A 92 -2.63 -30.05 10.45
N ASP A 93 -2.81 -30.87 11.48
CA ASP A 93 -3.39 -32.20 11.36
C ASP A 93 -4.32 -32.48 12.56
N PRO A 94 -5.64 -32.63 12.34
CA PRO A 94 -6.33 -32.54 11.04
C PRO A 94 -6.44 -31.10 10.54
N VAL A 95 -6.62 -30.94 9.22
CA VAL A 95 -6.95 -29.64 8.62
C VAL A 95 -8.34 -29.20 9.09
N PRO A 96 -8.54 -27.92 9.47
CA PRO A 96 -9.87 -27.43 9.83
C PRO A 96 -10.89 -27.68 8.69
N PRO A 97 -12.10 -28.22 8.98
CA PRO A 97 -13.03 -28.68 7.94
C PRO A 97 -13.48 -27.61 6.93
N HIS A 98 -13.45 -26.34 7.32
CA HIS A 98 -13.88 -25.19 6.51
C HIS A 98 -12.74 -24.55 5.68
N TRP A 99 -11.56 -25.18 5.63
CA TRP A 99 -10.43 -24.73 4.81
C TRP A 99 -10.34 -25.45 3.46
N CYS A 100 -11.16 -26.47 3.27
CA CYS A 100 -11.25 -27.26 2.06
C CYS A 100 -12.52 -26.89 1.29
N PRO A 101 -12.49 -26.90 -0.05
CA PRO A 101 -13.70 -26.91 -0.86
C PRO A 101 -14.59 -28.09 -0.44
N ALA A 102 -15.89 -27.84 -0.27
CA ALA A 102 -16.88 -28.80 0.26
C ALA A 102 -17.06 -30.11 -0.57
N ALA A 103 -16.28 -30.30 -1.63
CA ALA A 103 -16.30 -31.45 -2.53
C ALA A 103 -15.08 -32.38 -2.39
N GLU A 104 -14.06 -32.03 -1.60
CA GLU A 104 -12.89 -32.88 -1.38
C GLU A 104 -12.93 -33.50 0.03
N THR A 105 -12.50 -34.75 0.15
CA THR A 105 -12.41 -35.46 1.44
C THR A 105 -11.61 -34.63 2.45
N THR A 106 -12.03 -34.61 3.72
CA THR A 106 -11.29 -34.03 4.87
C THR A 106 -9.95 -34.73 5.14
N ASP A 107 -9.56 -35.65 4.27
CA ASP A 107 -8.35 -36.44 4.35
C ASP A 107 -7.19 -35.65 3.73
N GLY A 108 -6.33 -35.12 4.59
CA GLY A 108 -5.29 -34.19 4.20
C GLY A 108 -4.58 -33.60 5.41
N TRP A 109 -3.55 -32.80 5.13
CA TRP A 109 -2.76 -32.12 6.14
C TRP A 109 -2.50 -30.68 5.69
N GLY A 110 -2.18 -29.80 6.62
CA GLY A 110 -1.87 -28.41 6.34
C GLY A 110 -0.50 -28.02 6.83
N LEU A 111 0.01 -26.91 6.30
CA LEU A 111 1.24 -26.31 6.75
C LEU A 111 1.05 -24.80 6.89
N ALA A 112 1.31 -24.29 8.08
CA ALA A 112 1.38 -22.87 8.35
C ALA A 112 2.84 -22.42 8.41
N LEU A 113 3.19 -21.32 7.73
CA LEU A 113 4.51 -20.71 7.75
C LEU A 113 4.43 -19.24 8.15
N ALA A 114 5.25 -18.85 9.12
CA ALA A 114 5.42 -17.47 9.54
C ALA A 114 6.69 -16.86 8.93
N ILE A 115 6.53 -15.80 8.14
CA ILE A 115 7.60 -15.15 7.39
C ILE A 115 7.69 -13.68 7.78
N ALA A 116 8.86 -13.25 8.24
CA ALA A 116 9.18 -11.82 8.36
C ALA A 116 9.54 -11.25 6.98
N HIS A 117 8.99 -10.09 6.67
CA HIS A 117 9.36 -9.35 5.47
C HIS A 117 10.71 -8.67 5.71
N ARG A 118 11.54 -8.54 4.66
CA ARG A 118 12.87 -7.94 4.80
C ARG A 118 12.71 -6.43 4.84
N ASP A 119 13.48 -5.77 5.73
CA ASP A 119 13.54 -4.31 5.87
C ASP A 119 12.18 -3.64 6.15
N THR A 120 11.20 -4.40 6.66
CA THR A 120 9.91 -3.88 7.10
C THR A 120 9.53 -4.52 8.44
N PRO A 121 8.63 -3.88 9.21
CA PRO A 121 8.05 -4.48 10.40
C PRO A 121 7.06 -5.63 10.11
N MET A 122 6.76 -5.91 8.85
CA MET A 122 5.65 -6.81 8.51
C MET A 122 6.00 -8.27 8.75
N ARG A 123 5.00 -9.01 9.23
CA ARG A 123 5.03 -10.46 9.32
C ARG A 123 3.83 -11.05 8.60
N SER A 124 4.08 -12.07 7.79
CA SER A 124 3.03 -12.83 7.13
C SER A 124 2.90 -14.23 7.69
N VAL A 125 1.67 -14.72 7.69
CA VAL A 125 1.33 -16.13 7.91
C VAL A 125 0.73 -16.66 6.62
N PHE A 126 1.34 -17.71 6.10
CA PHE A 126 0.82 -18.49 4.97
C PHE A 126 0.27 -19.79 5.52
N ALA A 127 -0.93 -20.18 5.12
CA ALA A 127 -1.52 -21.47 5.45
C ALA A 127 -1.81 -22.21 4.15
N LEU A 128 -1.26 -23.41 3.98
CA LEU A 128 -1.47 -24.25 2.80
C LEU A 128 -2.15 -25.55 3.21
N VAL A 129 -3.03 -26.06 2.36
CA VAL A 129 -3.77 -27.31 2.54
C VAL A 129 -3.39 -28.28 1.44
N PHE A 130 -3.03 -29.50 1.81
CA PHE A 130 -2.54 -30.54 0.92
C PHE A 130 -3.37 -31.82 1.08
N GLY A 131 -3.47 -32.58 -0.01
CA GLY A 131 -3.94 -33.97 0.09
C GLY A 131 -2.93 -34.86 0.84
N SER A 132 -3.42 -35.97 1.39
CA SER A 132 -2.63 -36.90 2.22
C SER A 132 -1.37 -37.43 1.52
N ALA A 133 -1.36 -37.60 0.19
CA ALA A 133 -0.21 -38.06 -0.58
C ALA A 133 0.80 -36.94 -0.96
N GLN A 134 0.39 -35.66 -0.92
CA GLN A 134 1.21 -34.56 -1.40
C GLN A 134 2.22 -34.12 -0.33
N ARG A 135 3.51 -34.11 -0.67
CA ARG A 135 4.62 -33.68 0.21
C ARG A 135 5.64 -32.87 -0.59
N PRO A 136 5.42 -31.55 -0.80
CA PRO A 136 6.39 -30.72 -1.50
C PRO A 136 7.69 -30.60 -0.67
N PRO A 137 8.87 -30.46 -1.31
CA PRO A 137 10.12 -30.26 -0.58
C PRO A 137 10.06 -29.01 0.29
N ARG A 138 10.09 -29.18 1.62
CA ARG A 138 9.92 -28.09 2.60
C ARG A 138 10.86 -26.91 2.36
N GLU A 139 12.12 -27.19 2.01
CA GLU A 139 13.11 -26.14 1.77
C GLU A 139 12.77 -25.27 0.55
N LEU A 140 12.34 -25.88 -0.56
CA LEU A 140 11.94 -25.12 -1.74
C LEU A 140 10.66 -24.33 -1.49
N LEU A 141 9.71 -24.89 -0.72
CA LEU A 141 8.48 -24.20 -0.34
C LEU A 141 8.77 -22.98 0.53
N ARG A 142 9.62 -23.08 1.56
CA ARG A 142 10.07 -21.94 2.36
C ARG A 142 10.69 -20.86 1.51
N ARG A 143 11.58 -21.25 0.58
CA ARG A 143 12.25 -20.32 -0.32
C ARG A 143 11.24 -19.59 -1.20
N ALA A 144 10.33 -20.32 -1.85
CA ALA A 144 9.27 -19.74 -2.67
C ALA A 144 8.41 -18.76 -1.88
N ILE A 145 7.92 -19.15 -0.70
CA ILE A 145 7.07 -18.31 0.15
C ILE A 145 7.85 -17.09 0.70
N GLY A 146 9.13 -17.26 1.02
CA GLY A 146 10.00 -16.15 1.41
C GLY A 146 10.10 -15.10 0.30
N HIS A 147 10.30 -15.53 -0.95
CA HIS A 147 10.29 -14.61 -2.11
C HIS A 147 8.91 -14.03 -2.39
N LEU A 148 7.83 -14.81 -2.23
CA LEU A 148 6.46 -14.33 -2.38
C LEU A 148 6.16 -13.19 -1.40
N ALA A 149 6.54 -13.35 -0.13
CA ALA A 149 6.39 -12.30 0.88
C ALA A 149 7.14 -11.01 0.47
N GLN A 150 8.37 -11.13 -0.04
CA GLN A 150 9.12 -9.96 -0.53
C GLN A 150 8.49 -9.32 -1.77
N ALA A 151 8.03 -10.13 -2.73
CA ALA A 151 7.31 -9.62 -3.89
C ALA A 151 6.04 -8.87 -3.48
N GLY A 152 5.33 -9.33 -2.44
CA GLY A 152 4.20 -8.60 -1.85
C GLY A 152 4.59 -7.25 -1.26
N THR A 153 5.72 -7.16 -0.53
CA THR A 153 6.25 -5.86 -0.08
C THR A 153 6.49 -4.91 -1.26
N LEU A 154 7.09 -5.43 -2.34
CA LEU A 154 7.36 -4.62 -3.53
C LEU A 154 6.09 -4.16 -4.22
N ALA A 155 5.07 -5.01 -4.34
CA ALA A 155 3.77 -4.65 -4.92
C ALA A 155 3.14 -3.46 -4.16
N LEU A 156 3.18 -3.49 -2.82
CA LEU A 156 2.69 -2.38 -1.99
C LEU A 156 3.53 -1.09 -2.17
N LEU A 157 4.86 -1.21 -2.24
CA LEU A 157 5.74 -0.07 -2.48
C LEU A 157 5.53 0.55 -3.87
N GLN A 158 5.32 -0.27 -4.89
CA GLN A 158 5.03 0.20 -6.25
C GLN A 158 3.69 0.93 -6.30
N PHE A 159 2.67 0.42 -5.61
CA PHE A 159 1.40 1.10 -5.46
C PHE A 159 1.57 2.50 -4.85
N ILE A 160 2.29 2.63 -3.72
CA ILE A 160 2.56 3.93 -3.08
C ILE A 160 3.31 4.87 -4.03
N ARG A 161 4.37 4.40 -4.69
CA ARG A 161 5.18 5.22 -5.60
C ARG A 161 4.35 5.73 -6.78
N ARG A 162 3.51 4.87 -7.36
CA ARG A 162 2.62 5.25 -8.46
C ARG A 162 1.58 6.27 -8.01
N ASP A 163 1.00 6.09 -6.83
CA ASP A 163 0.03 7.03 -6.28
C ASP A 163 0.65 8.41 -5.98
N GLU A 164 1.85 8.44 -5.39
CA GLU A 164 2.63 9.68 -5.19
C GLU A 164 2.94 10.40 -6.52
N TRP A 165 3.32 9.64 -7.55
CA TRP A 165 3.59 10.20 -8.87
C TRP A 165 2.33 10.81 -9.51
N LEU A 166 1.19 10.12 -9.44
CA LEU A 166 -0.09 10.62 -9.94
C LEU A 166 -0.55 11.89 -9.20
N GLN A 167 -0.37 11.96 -7.88
CA GLN A 167 -0.64 13.19 -7.11
C GLN A 167 0.26 14.34 -7.57
N THR A 168 1.52 14.06 -7.87
CA THR A 168 2.50 15.06 -8.33
C THR A 168 2.16 15.63 -9.71
N LEU A 169 1.59 14.83 -10.62
CA LEU A 169 1.18 15.26 -11.95
C LEU A 169 -0.04 16.20 -11.95
N GLY A 170 -0.88 16.14 -10.92
CA GLY A 170 -2.16 16.84 -10.90
C GLY A 170 -2.24 18.06 -9.98
N ARG A 171 -1.47 18.13 -8.88
CA ARG A 171 -1.65 19.18 -7.84
C ARG A 171 -0.34 19.49 -7.09
N PHE A 172 -0.08 20.77 -6.86
CA PHE A 172 1.14 21.33 -6.23
C PHE A 172 1.41 20.95 -4.76
N SER A 173 0.76 19.92 -4.20
CA SER A 173 1.17 19.42 -2.89
C SER A 173 1.93 18.13 -3.06
N ARG A 174 3.26 18.23 -2.89
CA ARG A 174 4.22 17.13 -2.75
C ARG A 174 3.88 16.29 -1.52
N GLY A 175 2.77 15.54 -1.60
CA GLY A 175 2.41 14.57 -0.59
C GLY A 175 3.34 13.38 -0.67
N CYS A 176 3.65 12.81 0.47
CA CYS A 176 4.25 11.49 0.61
C CYS A 176 3.21 10.55 1.21
N ALA A 177 3.36 9.24 1.04
CA ALA A 177 2.35 8.30 1.46
C ALA A 177 2.91 7.06 2.18
N ALA A 178 2.05 6.48 3.01
CA ALA A 178 2.24 5.21 3.68
C ALA A 178 0.93 4.40 3.66
N LEU A 179 1.07 3.07 3.63
CA LEU A 179 -0.02 2.15 3.93
C LEU A 179 0.05 1.75 5.40
N ILE A 180 -1.07 1.88 6.10
CA ILE A 180 -1.18 1.60 7.53
C ILE A 180 -2.37 0.69 7.82
N ASP A 181 -2.34 0.01 8.96
CA ASP A 181 -3.54 -0.60 9.55
C ASP A 181 -4.39 0.41 10.33
N ALA A 182 -5.52 -0.06 10.85
CA ALA A 182 -6.47 0.75 11.61
C ALA A 182 -5.91 1.35 12.92
N HIS A 183 -4.78 0.85 13.42
CA HIS A 183 -4.10 1.34 14.63
C HIS A 183 -2.80 2.11 14.33
N GLY A 184 -2.58 2.48 13.07
CA GLY A 184 -1.41 3.24 12.64
C GLY A 184 -0.13 2.41 12.56
N GLY A 185 -0.22 1.08 12.55
CA GLY A 185 0.92 0.22 12.23
C GLY A 185 1.24 0.32 10.74
N ILE A 186 2.47 0.70 10.41
CA ILE A 186 2.94 0.94 9.04
C ILE A 186 3.27 -0.40 8.38
N TYR A 187 2.66 -0.64 7.22
CA TYR A 187 3.01 -1.76 6.35
C TYR A 187 4.22 -1.39 5.49
N VAL A 188 4.06 -0.32 4.72
CA VAL A 188 5.10 0.25 3.87
C VAL A 188 4.92 1.76 3.82
N ALA A 189 6.03 2.48 3.69
CA ALA A 189 6.05 3.93 3.55
C ALA A 189 7.03 4.32 2.45
N SER A 190 6.76 5.41 1.75
CA SER A 190 7.76 5.98 0.85
C SER A 190 8.93 6.56 1.65
N PRO A 191 10.15 6.64 1.07
CA PRO A 191 11.28 7.28 1.75
C PRO A 191 10.98 8.70 2.20
N ARG A 192 10.22 9.46 1.39
CA ARG A 192 9.82 10.84 1.70
C ARG A 192 8.85 10.91 2.87
N PHE A 193 7.99 9.91 3.03
CA PHE A 193 7.08 9.82 4.17
C PHE A 193 7.88 9.59 5.45
N THR A 194 8.80 8.63 5.44
CA THR A 194 9.67 8.35 6.59
C THR A 194 10.50 9.57 6.98
N GLU A 195 11.14 10.24 6.01
CA GLU A 195 11.91 11.47 6.24
C GLU A 195 11.04 12.60 6.82
N LEU A 196 9.81 12.76 6.31
CA LEU A 196 8.89 13.79 6.80
C LEU A 196 8.46 13.53 8.24
N MET A 197 8.13 12.27 8.59
CA MET A 197 7.78 11.89 9.96
C MET A 197 8.96 12.06 10.93
N GLN A 198 10.17 11.70 10.51
CA GLN A 198 11.39 11.89 11.31
C GLN A 198 11.66 13.39 11.55
N THR A 199 11.55 14.22 10.52
CA THR A 199 11.93 15.64 10.59
C THR A 199 10.91 16.46 11.39
N GLU A 200 9.62 16.29 11.11
CA GLU A 200 8.57 17.18 11.61
C GLU A 200 7.96 16.68 12.92
N LEU A 201 7.90 15.35 13.09
CA LEU A 201 7.29 14.72 14.27
C LEU A 201 8.31 13.98 15.14
N ARG A 202 9.61 14.05 14.82
CA ARG A 202 10.70 13.41 15.58
C ARG A 202 10.50 11.91 15.79
N SER A 203 9.89 11.23 14.81
CA SER A 203 9.63 9.79 14.91
C SER A 203 10.94 8.99 14.87
N GLY A 204 11.16 8.13 15.86
CA GLY A 204 12.27 7.15 15.87
C GLY A 204 11.85 5.75 15.40
N ASP A 205 10.56 5.42 15.51
CA ASP A 205 10.01 4.16 15.02
C ASP A 205 9.51 4.31 13.58
N HIS A 206 9.83 3.34 12.72
CA HIS A 206 9.38 3.27 11.34
C HIS A 206 8.26 2.26 11.13
N GLY A 207 7.95 1.46 12.16
CA GLY A 207 6.90 0.47 12.14
C GLY A 207 5.54 1.00 12.58
N ARG A 208 5.46 2.14 13.28
CA ARG A 208 4.21 2.74 13.74
C ARG A 208 4.22 4.24 13.53
N LEU A 209 3.04 4.81 13.29
CA LEU A 209 2.84 6.26 13.34
C LEU A 209 3.18 6.80 14.75
N PRO A 210 3.81 7.99 14.85
CA PRO A 210 4.16 8.60 16.13
C PRO A 210 2.98 9.24 16.87
N PHE A 211 1.74 8.99 16.41
CA PHE A 211 0.51 9.53 16.99
C PHE A 211 -0.65 8.55 16.80
N PRO A 212 -1.65 8.53 17.70
CA PRO A 212 -2.90 7.81 17.47
C PRO A 212 -3.71 8.49 16.36
N LEU A 213 -4.41 7.70 15.55
CA LEU A 213 -5.26 8.25 14.48
C LEU A 213 -6.45 8.99 15.11
N PRO A 214 -6.64 10.30 14.82
CA PRO A 214 -7.67 11.12 15.46
C PRO A 214 -9.04 10.99 14.78
N VAL A 215 -9.24 9.93 14.00
CA VAL A 215 -10.40 9.73 13.14
C VAL A 215 -10.95 8.33 13.36
N ASP A 216 -12.27 8.21 13.40
CA ASP A 216 -12.91 6.90 13.37
C ASP A 216 -12.86 6.33 11.96
N LEU A 217 -11.89 5.44 11.75
CA LEU A 217 -11.66 4.80 10.46
C LEU A 217 -12.78 3.84 10.05
N ALA A 218 -13.59 3.35 11.00
CA ALA A 218 -14.67 2.43 10.67
C ALA A 218 -15.81 3.13 9.90
N ALA A 219 -16.02 4.42 10.15
CA ALA A 219 -17.10 5.20 9.54
C ALA A 219 -16.67 6.03 8.32
N ALA A 220 -15.37 6.26 8.12
CA ALA A 220 -14.86 7.22 7.13
C ALA A 220 -14.37 6.56 5.84
N VAL A 221 -14.94 6.94 4.69
CA VAL A 221 -14.42 6.58 3.35
C VAL A 221 -13.10 7.31 3.07
N ALA A 222 -13.05 8.59 3.43
CA ALA A 222 -11.84 9.41 3.45
C ALA A 222 -11.96 10.48 4.53
N SER A 223 -10.84 10.91 5.11
CA SER A 223 -10.80 11.94 6.13
C SER A 223 -9.52 12.76 6.04
N ASP A 224 -9.64 14.05 6.33
CA ASP A 224 -8.51 14.98 6.42
C ASP A 224 -8.33 15.40 7.88
N PHE A 225 -7.09 15.43 8.37
CA PHE A 225 -6.77 15.88 9.72
C PHE A 225 -5.39 16.52 9.77
N SER A 226 -4.99 17.04 10.93
CA SER A 226 -3.68 17.66 11.12
C SER A 226 -3.03 17.21 12.42
N VAL A 227 -1.71 17.01 12.39
CA VAL A 227 -0.90 16.69 13.56
C VAL A 227 0.35 17.54 13.52
N GLY A 228 0.55 18.37 14.55
CA GLY A 228 1.58 19.40 14.52
C GLY A 228 1.38 20.32 13.31
N ALA A 229 2.44 20.53 12.54
CA ALA A 229 2.38 21.31 11.30
C ALA A 229 1.92 20.49 10.08
N LEU A 230 1.71 19.18 10.19
CA LEU A 230 1.44 18.35 9.01
C LEU A 230 -0.06 18.17 8.76
N HIS A 231 -0.43 18.18 7.47
CA HIS A 231 -1.76 17.81 7.01
C HIS A 231 -1.74 16.38 6.50
N PHE A 232 -2.75 15.62 6.92
CA PHE A 232 -2.93 14.25 6.55
C PHE A 232 -4.25 14.06 5.82
N ARG A 233 -4.25 13.18 4.83
CA ARG A 233 -5.44 12.63 4.21
C ARG A 233 -5.37 11.12 4.29
N ILE A 234 -6.39 10.50 4.85
CA ILE A 234 -6.52 9.06 4.94
C ILE A 234 -7.69 8.60 4.08
N ARG A 235 -7.53 7.46 3.40
CA ARG A 235 -8.61 6.78 2.67
C ARG A 235 -8.48 5.28 2.83
N ARG A 236 -9.62 4.58 2.86
CA ARG A 236 -9.64 3.11 2.93
C ARG A 236 -9.19 2.51 1.60
N GLU A 237 -8.34 1.49 1.67
CA GLU A 237 -7.72 0.83 0.53
C GLU A 237 -7.66 -0.68 0.83
N GLY A 238 -8.76 -1.39 0.54
CA GLY A 238 -8.97 -2.77 0.96
C GLY A 238 -9.06 -2.90 2.49
N ASP A 239 -8.25 -3.79 3.07
CA ASP A 239 -8.09 -3.97 4.53
C ASP A 239 -7.13 -2.96 5.17
N LEU A 240 -6.48 -2.12 4.37
CA LEU A 240 -5.51 -1.12 4.80
C LEU A 240 -6.05 0.29 4.60
N TYR A 241 -5.27 1.26 5.04
CA TYR A 241 -5.53 2.67 4.84
C TYR A 241 -4.33 3.33 4.17
N LEU A 242 -4.59 4.08 3.12
CA LEU A 242 -3.59 4.90 2.47
C LEU A 242 -3.59 6.29 3.11
N LEU A 243 -2.49 6.59 3.79
CA LEU A 243 -2.26 7.85 4.48
C LEU A 243 -1.30 8.72 3.66
N HIS A 244 -1.79 9.85 3.18
CA HIS A 244 -0.98 10.91 2.63
C HIS A 244 -0.61 11.91 3.70
N ALA A 245 0.65 12.30 3.75
CA ALA A 245 1.15 13.39 4.56
C ALA A 245 1.74 14.48 3.67
N ARG A 246 1.54 15.73 4.06
CA ARG A 246 2.19 16.88 3.44
C ARG A 246 2.37 18.01 4.43
N ARG A 247 3.33 18.88 4.15
CA ARG A 247 3.40 20.20 4.79
C ARG A 247 2.19 21.06 4.39
N PRO A 248 1.77 22.02 5.23
CA PRO A 248 0.73 22.96 4.87
C PRO A 248 1.17 23.72 3.64
N HIS A 249 0.25 23.88 2.71
CA HIS A 249 0.47 24.70 1.55
C HIS A 249 -0.26 26.03 1.76
N PRO A 250 0.33 27.19 1.43
CA PRO A 250 -0.35 28.49 1.56
C PRO A 250 -1.74 28.53 0.89
N LEU A 251 -1.93 27.77 -0.19
CA LEU A 251 -3.22 27.64 -0.90
C LEU A 251 -4.28 26.79 -0.19
N ASP A 252 -3.98 26.20 0.96
CA ASP A 252 -4.94 25.44 1.74
C ASP A 252 -6.02 26.34 2.34
N VAL A 253 -5.72 27.64 2.53
CA VAL A 253 -6.69 28.67 2.94
C VAL A 253 -7.70 29.05 1.83
N LEU A 254 -7.40 28.71 0.58
CA LEU A 254 -8.25 29.05 -0.56
C LEU A 254 -9.35 28.01 -0.74
N SER A 255 -10.56 28.48 -1.07
CA SER A 255 -11.65 27.61 -1.52
C SER A 255 -11.28 26.89 -2.83
N PRO A 256 -11.96 25.78 -3.20
CA PRO A 256 -11.69 25.09 -4.46
C PRO A 256 -11.72 26.02 -5.68
N ARG A 257 -12.70 26.94 -5.71
CA ARG A 257 -12.84 27.93 -6.79
C ARG A 257 -11.76 29.00 -6.76
N GLU A 258 -11.38 29.47 -5.58
CA GLU A 258 -10.27 30.41 -5.43
C GLU A 258 -8.94 29.79 -5.86
N ARG A 259 -8.75 28.49 -5.60
CA ARG A 259 -7.55 27.75 -6.00
C ARG A 259 -7.44 27.58 -7.51
N GLU A 260 -8.56 27.29 -8.18
CA GLU A 260 -8.65 27.25 -9.65
C GLU A 260 -8.25 28.60 -10.26
N ILE A 261 -8.86 29.69 -9.77
CA ILE A 261 -8.55 31.05 -10.24
C ILE A 261 -7.09 31.41 -9.94
N ALA A 262 -6.58 31.10 -8.75
CA ALA A 262 -5.18 31.33 -8.37
C ALA A 262 -4.20 30.58 -9.30
N GLY A 263 -4.50 29.31 -9.64
CA GLY A 263 -3.71 28.53 -10.59
C GLY A 263 -3.68 29.14 -11.98
N ALA A 264 -4.84 29.57 -12.49
CA ALA A 264 -4.95 30.23 -13.79
C ALA A 264 -4.22 31.58 -13.82
N LEU A 265 -4.30 32.35 -12.73
CA LEU A 265 -3.53 33.57 -12.54
C LEU A 265 -2.02 33.30 -12.53
N ALA A 266 -1.55 32.27 -11.85
CA ALA A 266 -0.13 31.95 -11.84
C ALA A 266 0.38 31.42 -13.18
N ALA A 267 -0.48 30.78 -13.98
CA ALA A 267 -0.18 30.31 -15.32
C ALA A 267 -0.12 31.42 -16.40
N GLY A 268 -0.20 32.69 -16.02
CA GLY A 268 -0.12 33.80 -16.98
C GLY A 268 -1.44 34.19 -17.65
N LYS A 269 -2.56 33.51 -17.38
CA LYS A 269 -3.87 33.83 -17.99
C LYS A 269 -4.37 35.22 -17.60
N THR A 270 -5.02 35.92 -18.53
CA THR A 270 -5.61 37.24 -18.26
C THR A 270 -6.96 37.09 -17.54
N PHE A 271 -7.44 38.14 -16.85
CA PHE A 271 -8.76 38.10 -16.21
C PHE A 271 -9.89 37.80 -17.20
N LYS A 272 -9.78 38.29 -18.44
CA LYS A 272 -10.74 38.01 -19.52
C LYS A 272 -10.75 36.54 -19.92
N THR A 273 -9.56 35.93 -20.01
CA THR A 273 -9.43 34.49 -20.31
C THR A 273 -10.02 33.64 -19.20
N ILE A 274 -9.68 33.95 -17.95
CA ILE A 274 -10.18 33.21 -16.77
C ILE A 274 -11.70 33.34 -16.68
N ALA A 275 -12.23 34.55 -16.87
CA ALA A 275 -13.66 34.83 -16.88
C ALA A 275 -14.41 33.93 -17.87
N ARG A 276 -13.88 33.78 -19.09
CA ARG A 276 -14.46 32.92 -20.12
C ARG A 276 -14.39 31.43 -19.75
N GLU A 277 -13.26 30.97 -19.21
CA GLU A 277 -13.10 29.56 -18.81
C GLU A 277 -13.97 29.18 -17.60
N CYS A 278 -14.19 30.14 -16.71
CA CYS A 278 -14.94 29.97 -15.48
C CYS A 278 -16.43 30.32 -15.62
N ASP A 279 -16.87 30.82 -16.78
CA ASP A 279 -18.23 31.35 -17.02
C ASP A 279 -18.67 32.39 -15.97
N ILE A 280 -17.81 33.40 -15.72
CA ILE A 280 -18.07 34.50 -14.79
C ILE A 280 -17.62 35.84 -15.37
N ALA A 281 -18.11 36.97 -14.83
CA ALA A 281 -17.66 38.29 -15.27
C ALA A 281 -16.18 38.55 -14.93
N SER A 282 -15.50 39.34 -15.77
CA SER A 282 -14.10 39.75 -15.52
C SER A 282 -13.93 40.55 -14.23
N SER A 283 -14.93 41.35 -13.85
CA SER A 283 -15.00 42.04 -12.55
C SER A 283 -15.07 41.05 -11.38
N THR A 284 -15.79 39.94 -11.53
CA THR A 284 -15.87 38.86 -10.54
C THR A 284 -14.51 38.17 -10.37
N VAL A 285 -13.77 37.94 -11.46
CA VAL A 285 -12.39 37.44 -11.40
C VAL A 285 -11.47 38.40 -10.65
N ALA A 286 -11.56 39.70 -10.91
CA ALA A 286 -10.76 40.71 -10.20
C ALA A 286 -11.07 40.74 -8.69
N ASN A 287 -12.35 40.57 -8.32
CA ASN A 287 -12.77 40.43 -6.93
C ASN A 287 -12.22 39.15 -6.29
N HIS A 288 -12.26 38.01 -6.99
CA HIS A 288 -11.65 36.78 -6.53
C HIS A 288 -10.13 36.94 -6.35
N ALA A 289 -9.44 37.54 -7.32
CA ALA A 289 -7.99 37.79 -7.24
C ALA A 289 -7.63 38.63 -6.01
N SER A 290 -8.39 39.70 -5.73
CA SER A 290 -8.17 40.55 -4.56
C SER A 290 -8.38 39.78 -3.24
N ARG A 291 -9.40 38.93 -3.15
CA ARG A 291 -9.64 38.07 -1.99
C ARG A 291 -8.54 37.01 -1.82
N ILE A 292 -8.09 36.41 -2.92
CA ILE A 292 -7.00 35.44 -2.95
C ILE A 292 -5.72 36.09 -2.41
N TYR A 293 -5.34 37.25 -2.94
CA TYR A 293 -4.14 37.98 -2.50
C TYR A 293 -4.21 38.32 -1.01
N LYS A 294 -5.36 38.81 -0.54
CA LYS A 294 -5.59 39.08 0.88
C LYS A 294 -5.47 37.82 1.75
N LYS A 295 -6.08 36.70 1.34
CA LYS A 295 -6.01 35.42 2.08
C LYS A 295 -4.60 34.85 2.14
N LEU A 296 -3.81 35.05 1.08
CA LEU A 296 -2.43 34.57 1.00
C LEU A 296 -1.40 35.55 1.58
N GLY A 297 -1.82 36.75 2.00
CA GLY A 297 -0.91 37.78 2.52
C GLY A 297 0.07 38.31 1.46
N ILE A 298 -0.31 38.28 0.18
CA ILE A 298 0.50 38.75 -0.94
C ILE A 298 -0.15 39.95 -1.62
N TYR A 299 0.64 40.70 -2.37
CA TYR A 299 0.19 41.92 -3.04
C TYR A 299 0.35 41.83 -4.56
N ARG A 300 1.22 40.94 -5.03
CA ARG A 300 1.58 40.84 -6.45
C ARG A 300 1.37 39.44 -7.02
N ARG A 301 1.12 39.40 -8.32
CA ARG A 301 0.97 38.16 -9.09
C ARG A 301 2.27 37.34 -9.07
N GLU A 302 3.42 38.00 -9.09
CA GLU A 302 4.74 37.36 -9.06
C GLU A 302 4.97 36.63 -7.73
N GLU A 303 4.42 37.15 -6.63
CA GLU A 303 4.45 36.51 -5.32
C GLU A 303 3.55 35.27 -5.31
N LEU A 304 2.37 35.33 -5.95
CA LEU A 304 1.52 34.15 -6.16
C LEU A 304 2.24 33.07 -6.96
N VAL A 305 2.93 33.46 -8.04
CA VAL A 305 3.77 32.56 -8.85
C VAL A 305 4.91 31.99 -8.01
N GLY A 306 5.55 32.80 -7.18
CA GLY A 306 6.62 32.39 -6.27
C GLY A 306 6.15 31.36 -5.23
N LEU A 307 4.98 31.57 -4.61
CA LEU A 307 4.36 30.64 -3.67
C LEU A 307 4.01 29.30 -4.32
N LEU A 308 3.51 29.32 -5.56
CA LEU A 308 3.22 28.12 -6.34
C LEU A 308 4.49 27.40 -6.82
N ARG A 309 5.55 28.15 -7.18
CA ARG A 309 6.83 27.61 -7.66
C ARG A 309 7.67 27.00 -6.55
N ARG A 310 7.69 27.58 -5.34
CA ARG A 310 8.34 26.94 -4.17
C ARG A 310 7.76 25.56 -3.86
N SER A 311 6.60 25.25 -4.42
CA SER A 311 5.90 23.97 -4.29
C SER A 311 6.07 23.02 -5.48
N ALA A 312 6.57 23.50 -6.64
CA ALA A 312 6.89 22.69 -7.82
C ALA A 312 8.38 22.28 -7.83
N PRO A 313 8.78 21.08 -8.28
CA PRO A 313 10.20 20.78 -8.47
C PRO A 313 10.81 21.72 -9.54
N PRO A 314 12.11 22.05 -9.47
CA PRO A 314 12.77 22.76 -10.57
C PRO A 314 12.59 21.94 -11.86
N PRO A 315 12.42 22.59 -13.03
CA PRO A 315 12.33 21.85 -14.29
C PRO A 315 13.60 21.02 -14.46
N THR A 316 13.43 19.70 -14.54
CA THR A 316 14.50 18.79 -14.89
C THR A 316 15.00 19.22 -16.27
N LYS A 317 16.21 19.77 -16.35
CA LYS A 317 16.88 19.96 -17.63
C LYS A 317 17.15 18.56 -18.18
N THR A 318 16.40 18.17 -19.20
CA THR A 318 16.79 17.05 -20.07
C THR A 318 18.12 17.44 -20.70
N VAL A 319 19.17 16.69 -20.37
CA VAL A 319 20.43 16.66 -21.13
C VAL A 319 20.28 15.58 -22.18
#